data_AF-A0A7Y3S641-F1
#
_entry.id   AF-A0A7Y3S641-F1
#
_cell.length_a   1.000
_cell.length_b   1.000
_cell.length_c   1.000
_cell.angle_alpha   90.00
_cell.angle_beta   90.00
_cell.angle_gamma   90.00
#
_symmetry.space_group_name_H-M   'P 1'
#
loop_
_entity.id
_entity.type
_entity.pdbx_description
1 polymer ?
#
loop_
_entity_poly.entity_id
_entity_poly.type
_entity_poly.pdbx_seq_one_letter_code
_entity_poly.pdbx_strand_id
1 'polypeptide(L)' 'MNVAKTLGTERHRALIALLVEKREASGLTQTELADKLGEYQSFVARLESGQRRVDVIEFLELARILNFDPLDALGRLAKE' A
#
# COMPACT_ATOMS: atom_id res chain seq x y z
N MET A 1 3.71 -21.11 -2.10
CA MET A 1 4.29 -19.81 -2.49
C MET A 1 5.76 -19.80 -2.12
N ASN A 2 6.64 -19.31 -3.00
CA ASN A 2 7.99 -18.95 -2.60
C ASN A 2 7.94 -17.52 -2.03
N VAL A 3 8.21 -17.36 -0.72
CA VAL A 3 8.16 -16.07 -0.02
C VAL A 3 9.07 -15.02 -0.68
N ALA A 4 10.12 -15.45 -1.38
CA ALA A 4 11.02 -14.55 -2.09
C ALA A 4 10.42 -13.95 -3.38
N LYS A 5 9.34 -14.52 -3.94
CA LYS A 5 8.68 -14.05 -5.18
C LYS A 5 7.23 -13.65 -4.92
N THR A 6 7.03 -12.51 -4.28
CA THR A 6 5.70 -11.95 -3.98
C THR A 6 5.21 -10.91 -4.97
N LEU A 7 6.11 -10.23 -5.69
CA LEU A 7 5.72 -9.25 -6.71
C LEU A 7 4.82 -9.90 -7.78
N GLY A 8 3.69 -9.26 -8.07
CA GLY A 8 2.72 -9.73 -9.07
C GLY A 8 1.94 -11.00 -8.68
N THR A 9 2.01 -11.45 -7.42
CA THR A 9 1.08 -12.48 -6.91
C THR A 9 -0.31 -11.88 -6.64
N GLU A 10 -1.35 -12.71 -6.50
CA GLU A 10 -2.70 -12.22 -6.18
C GLU A 10 -2.72 -11.42 -4.88
N ARG A 11 -2.08 -11.93 -3.81
CA ARG A 11 -2.00 -11.21 -2.54
C ARG A 11 -1.27 -9.87 -2.64
N HIS A 12 -0.27 -9.77 -3.51
CA HIS A 12 0.41 -8.50 -3.76
C HIS A 12 -0.49 -7.51 -4.52
N ARG A 13 -1.24 -7.97 -5.53
CA ARG A 13 -2.24 -7.16 -6.22
C ARG A 13 -3.35 -6.69 -5.26
N ALA A 14 -3.81 -7.55 -4.37
CA ALA A 14 -4.80 -7.22 -3.36
C ALA A 14 -4.31 -6.14 -2.38
N LEU A 15 -3.07 -6.26 -1.90
CA LEU A 15 -2.46 -5.22 -1.07
C LEU A 15 -2.40 -3.88 -1.80
N ILE A 16 -1.98 -3.87 -3.07
CA ILE A 16 -1.92 -2.65 -3.89
C ILE A 16 -3.32 -2.05 -4.04
N ALA A 17 -4.30 -2.85 -4.43
CA ALA A 17 -5.67 -2.39 -4.62
C ALA A 17 -6.24 -1.77 -3.35
N LEU A 18 -5.99 -2.39 -2.19
CA LEU A 18 -6.37 -1.85 -0.89
C LEU A 18 -5.70 -0.49 -0.62
N LEU A 19 -4.40 -0.35 -0.86
CA LEU A 19 -3.69 0.90 -0.61
C LEU A 19 -4.15 2.03 -1.55
N VAL A 20 -4.41 1.72 -2.83
CA VAL A 20 -4.99 2.67 -3.79
C VAL A 20 -6.39 3.12 -3.33
N GLU A 21 -7.26 2.17 -2.96
CA GLU A 21 -8.60 2.47 -2.43
C GLU A 21 -8.52 3.41 -1.22
N LYS A 22 -7.62 3.13 -0.27
CA LYS A 22 -7.45 3.99 0.92
C LYS A 22 -6.90 5.37 0.59
N ARG A 23 -5.95 5.48 -0.36
CA ARG A 23 -5.47 6.77 -0.83
C ARG A 23 -6.62 7.57 -1.44
N GLU A 24 -7.37 6.98 -2.36
CA GLU A 24 -8.48 7.65 -3.03
C GLU A 24 -9.60 8.05 -2.07
N ALA A 25 -9.95 7.18 -1.11
CA ALA A 25 -10.93 7.49 -0.07
C ALA A 25 -10.48 8.64 0.85
N SER A 26 -9.17 8.81 1.04
CA SER A 26 -8.61 9.95 1.79
C SER A 26 -8.56 11.26 0.98
N GLY A 27 -8.89 11.21 -0.32
CA GLY A 27 -8.88 12.36 -1.22
C GLY A 27 -7.48 12.84 -1.64
N LEU A 28 -6.43 12.08 -1.33
CA LEU A 28 -5.05 12.46 -1.65
C LEU A 28 -4.66 12.02 -3.07
N THR A 29 -3.95 12.88 -3.78
CA THR A 29 -3.18 12.51 -4.98
C THR A 29 -1.95 11.68 -4.60
N GLN A 30 -1.33 11.02 -5.58
CA GLN A 30 -0.07 10.31 -5.34
C GLN A 30 1.05 11.25 -4.88
N THR A 31 1.10 12.48 -5.38
CA THR A 31 2.08 13.50 -4.97
C THR A 31 1.87 13.89 -3.51
N GLU A 32 0.64 14.19 -3.10
CA GLU A 32 0.37 14.60 -1.71
C GLU A 32 0.63 13.47 -0.71
N LEU A 33 0.36 12.21 -1.09
CA LEU A 33 0.74 11.06 -0.27
C LEU A 33 2.26 10.95 -0.16
N ALA A 34 2.99 11.13 -1.25
CA ALA A 34 4.45 11.11 -1.25
C ALA A 34 5.04 12.23 -0.36
N ASP A 35 4.49 13.44 -0.45
CA ASP A 35 4.90 14.57 0.40
C ASP A 35 4.71 14.25 1.89
N LYS A 36 3.60 13.60 2.25
CA LYS A 36 3.34 13.16 3.65
C LYS A 36 4.28 12.04 4.10
N LEU A 37 4.77 11.22 3.18
CA LEU A 37 5.76 10.17 3.43
C LEU A 37 7.20 10.70 3.44
N GLY A 38 7.44 11.95 3.02
CA GLY A 38 8.79 12.49 2.82
C GLY A 38 9.52 11.88 1.62
N GLU A 39 8.75 11.44 0.62
CA GLU A 39 9.23 10.71 -0.57
C GLU A 39 8.85 11.43 -1.87
N TYR A 40 9.41 10.99 -2.99
CA TYR A 40 9.03 11.49 -4.31
C TYR A 40 7.74 10.83 -4.81
N GLN A 41 6.94 11.52 -5.64
CA GLN A 41 5.72 10.93 -6.25
C GLN A 41 5.99 9.59 -6.96
N SER A 42 7.18 9.40 -7.54
CA SER A 42 7.60 8.16 -8.19
C SER A 42 7.66 6.96 -7.23
N PHE A 43 7.87 7.20 -5.92
CA PHE A 43 7.77 6.18 -4.88
C PHE A 43 6.35 5.60 -4.84
N VAL A 44 5.34 6.47 -4.73
CA VAL A 44 3.93 6.09 -4.66
C VAL A 44 3.48 5.47 -5.99
N ALA A 45 3.88 6.03 -7.14
CA ALA A 45 3.58 5.43 -8.44
C ALA A 45 4.12 4.01 -8.60
N ARG A 46 5.36 3.74 -8.13
CA ARG A 46 5.94 2.39 -8.18
C ARG A 46 5.28 1.41 -7.23
N LEU A 47 4.83 1.89 -6.07
CA LEU A 47 4.01 1.13 -5.14
C LEU A 47 2.67 0.76 -5.78
N GLU A 48 1.93 1.73 -6.30
CA GLU A 48 0.58 1.53 -6.85
C GLU A 48 0.57 0.76 -8.18
N SER A 49 1.67 0.79 -8.93
CA SER A 49 1.86 -0.07 -10.11
C SER A 49 2.38 -1.48 -9.79
N GLY A 50 2.68 -1.76 -8.52
CA GLY A 50 3.19 -3.06 -8.08
C GLY A 50 4.60 -3.38 -8.53
N GLN A 51 5.39 -2.37 -8.86
CA GLN A 51 6.82 -2.50 -9.18
C GLN A 51 7.71 -2.53 -7.93
N ARG A 52 7.10 -2.37 -6.75
CA ARG A 52 7.76 -2.30 -5.44
C ARG A 52 6.91 -3.03 -4.40
N ARG A 53 7.58 -3.68 -3.45
CA ARG A 53 6.95 -4.26 -2.27
C ARG A 53 6.71 -3.19 -1.21
N VAL A 54 5.72 -3.39 -0.38
CA VAL A 54 5.48 -2.61 0.83
C VAL A 54 5.83 -3.51 2.01
N ASP A 55 6.74 -3.07 2.87
CA ASP A 55 7.00 -3.78 4.13
C ASP A 55 5.98 -3.40 5.20
N VAL A 56 6.01 -4.08 6.35
CA VAL A 56 5.01 -3.87 7.40
C VAL A 56 5.12 -2.50 8.07
N ILE A 57 6.31 -1.92 8.15
CA ILE A 57 6.51 -0.61 8.78
C ILE A 57 5.96 0.48 7.85
N GLU A 58 6.24 0.37 6.55
CA GLU A 58 5.66 1.25 5.54
C GLU A 58 4.13 1.14 5.50
N PHE A 59 3.59 -0.08 5.61
CA PHE A 59 2.15 -0.31 5.68
C PHE A 59 1.49 0.37 6.88
N LEU A 60 2.12 0.30 8.07
CA LEU A 60 1.62 0.96 9.28
C LEU A 60 1.66 2.50 9.14
N GLU A 61 2.69 3.03 8.49
CA GLU A 61 2.79 4.47 8.24
C GLU A 61 1.73 4.95 7.23
N LEU A 62 1.51 4.18 6.16
CA LEU A 62 0.40 4.41 5.23
C LEU A 62 -0.95 4.35 5.94
N ALA A 63 -1.16 3.41 6.85
CA ALA A 63 -2.38 3.31 7.65
C ALA A 63 -2.64 4.56 8.49
N ARG A 64 -1.58 5.10 9.12
CA ARG A 64 -1.63 6.33 9.90
C ARG A 64 -1.96 7.55 9.02
N ILE A 65 -1.32 7.69 7.86
CA ILE A 65 -1.50 8.83 6.95
C ILE A 65 -2.88 8.80 6.29
N LEU A 66 -3.32 7.61 5.85
CA LEU A 66 -4.56 7.39 5.11
C LEU A 66 -5.76 7.11 6.02
N ASN A 67 -5.56 7.11 7.34
CA ASN A 67 -6.58 6.94 8.37
C ASN A 67 -7.42 5.66 8.21
N PHE A 68 -6.74 4.51 8.14
CA PHE A 68 -7.39 3.19 8.18
C PHE A 68 -6.79 2.29 9.27
N ASP A 69 -7.56 1.31 9.75
CA ASP A 69 -7.07 0.33 10.72
C ASP A 69 -6.20 -0.73 10.00
N PRO A 70 -4.89 -0.82 10.32
CA PRO A 70 -4.00 -1.77 9.68
C PRO A 70 -4.31 -3.23 10.04
N LEU A 71 -4.85 -3.52 11.23
CA LEU A 71 -5.16 -4.89 11.66
C LEU A 71 -6.38 -5.43 10.92
N ASP A 72 -7.40 -4.60 10.76
CA ASP A 72 -8.58 -4.94 9.94
C ASP A 72 -8.20 -5.17 8.48
N ALA A 73 -7.34 -4.30 7.93
CA ALA A 73 -6.84 -4.45 6.56
C ALA A 73 -6.03 -5.73 6.37
N LEU A 74 -5.12 -6.05 7.30
CA LEU A 74 -4.37 -7.31 7.28
C LEU A 74 -5.30 -8.53 7.42
N GLY A 75 -6.32 -8.44 8.27
CA GLY A 75 -7.32 -9.49 8.44
C GLY A 75 -8.11 -9.80 7.18
N ARG A 76 -8.34 -8.81 6.30
CA ARG A 76 -8.94 -9.01 4.97
C ARG A 76 -7.96 -9.70 4.03
N LEU A 77 -6.73 -9.20 3.93
CA LEU A 77 -5.69 -9.76 3.07
C LEU A 77 -5.29 -11.20 3.45
N ALA A 78 -5.40 -11.56 4.72
CA ALA A 78 -5.09 -12.91 5.21
C ALA A 78 -6.15 -13.96 4.81
N LYS A 79 -7.39 -13.52 4.50
CA LYS A 79 -8.51 -14.40 4.12
C LYS A 79 -8.57 -14.66 2.60
N GLU A 80 -7.83 -13.88 1.82
CA GLU A 80 -7.61 -14.09 0.37
C GLU A 80 -6.45 -15.07 0.09
#